data_AF-A0A961C9B7-F1
#
_entry.id   AF-A0A961C9B7-F1
#
_cell.length_a   1.000
_cell.length_b   1.000
_cell.length_c   1.000
_cell.angle_alpha   90.00
_cell.angle_beta   90.00
_cell.angle_gamma   90.00
#
_symmetry.space_group_name_H-M   'P 1'
#
loop_
_entity.id
_entity.type
_entity.pdbx_description
1 polymer ?
#
loop_
_entity_poly.entity_id
_entity_poly.type
_entity_poly.pdbx_seq_one_letter_code
_entity_poly.pdbx_strand_id
1 'polypeptide(L)'
;AKGAAITFVRESERLDFVGAVERLAGRAGITLRCTDANEQQNRRKRAELYDAVEAAVAWYHDRLLSGSDAGEARRYLRSRGFDGDDVRAYRLGWAPDAWDTLAKALKLPDQILVDAGLGFLNRNHRQTDAFRGRLLFPIFDVEGRALGFGGRILPGGDGPKYKNSAENAIYNKSKVLYGLNWAKAEIVQA
;
A
#
# COMPACT_ATOMS: atom_id res chain seq x y z
N ALA A 1 7.27 -34.12 -16.79
CA ALA A 1 6.97 -33.52 -15.47
C ALA A 1 5.70 -32.69 -15.58
N LYS A 2 4.55 -33.21 -15.12
CA LYS A 2 3.23 -32.54 -15.25
C LYS A 2 2.79 -31.99 -13.88
N GLY A 3 2.58 -30.68 -13.77
CA GLY A 3 1.71 -30.05 -12.77
C GLY A 3 2.24 -29.82 -11.34
N ALA A 4 3.24 -30.56 -10.85
CA ALA A 4 3.62 -30.55 -9.43
C ALA A 4 3.95 -29.15 -8.86
N ALA A 5 4.72 -28.33 -9.58
CA ALA A 5 5.10 -27.00 -9.09
C ALA A 5 3.93 -26.01 -9.05
N ILE A 6 3.04 -26.03 -10.05
CA ILE A 6 1.87 -25.13 -10.11
C ILE A 6 0.87 -25.54 -9.04
N THR A 7 0.56 -26.83 -8.90
CA THR A 7 -0.35 -27.34 -7.86
C THR A 7 0.17 -27.01 -6.47
N PHE A 8 1.47 -27.21 -6.22
CA PHE A 8 2.09 -26.85 -4.94
C PHE A 8 1.95 -25.36 -4.61
N VAL A 9 2.19 -24.46 -5.58
CA VAL A 9 2.03 -23.01 -5.37
C VAL A 9 0.56 -22.64 -5.14
N ARG A 10 -0.37 -23.26 -5.88
CA ARG A 10 -1.82 -23.06 -5.67
C ARG A 10 -2.25 -23.47 -4.27
N GLU A 11 -1.77 -24.60 -3.78
CA GLU A 11 -2.15 -25.14 -2.46
C GLU A 11 -1.46 -24.39 -1.32
N SER A 12 -0.17 -24.12 -1.43
CA SER A 12 0.61 -23.42 -0.40
C SER A 12 0.23 -21.95 -0.24
N GLU A 13 -0.19 -21.29 -1.33
CA GLU A 13 -0.46 -19.84 -1.33
C GLU A 13 -1.92 -19.50 -1.62
N ARG A 14 -2.80 -20.52 -1.67
CA ARG A 14 -4.24 -20.41 -1.98
C ARG A 14 -4.51 -19.59 -3.24
N LEU A 15 -3.66 -19.77 -4.25
CA LEU A 15 -3.79 -19.10 -5.54
C LEU A 15 -4.66 -19.94 -6.48
N ASP A 16 -5.42 -19.27 -7.34
CA ASP A 16 -6.01 -19.92 -8.49
C ASP A 16 -4.92 -20.30 -9.51
N PHE A 17 -5.30 -21.05 -10.55
CA PHE A 17 -4.32 -21.55 -11.52
C PHE A 17 -3.56 -20.40 -12.21
N VAL A 18 -4.25 -19.32 -12.56
CA VAL A 18 -3.65 -18.15 -13.21
C VAL A 18 -2.67 -17.46 -12.25
N GLY A 19 -3.06 -17.19 -11.01
CA GLY A 19 -2.21 -16.57 -10.00
C GLY A 19 -0.97 -17.39 -9.67
N ALA A 20 -1.08 -18.72 -9.62
CA ALA A 20 0.08 -19.59 -9.40
C ALA A 20 1.04 -19.62 -10.61
N VAL A 21 0.50 -19.58 -11.83
CA VAL A 21 1.30 -19.48 -13.05
C VAL A 21 2.00 -18.12 -13.14
N GLU A 22 1.32 -17.03 -12.80
CA GLU A 22 1.90 -15.68 -12.71
C GLU A 22 3.02 -15.61 -11.66
N ARG A 23 2.79 -16.18 -10.49
CA ARG A 23 3.80 -16.28 -9.42
C ARG A 23 5.06 -17.00 -9.87
N LEU A 24 4.89 -18.17 -10.49
CA LEU A 24 6.01 -18.97 -11.00
C LEU A 24 6.72 -18.26 -12.16
N ALA A 25 5.97 -17.62 -13.05
CA ALA A 25 6.53 -16.89 -14.17
C ALA A 25 7.32 -15.65 -13.73
N GLY A 26 6.80 -14.89 -12.76
CA GLY A 26 7.52 -13.77 -12.13
C GLY A 26 8.83 -14.22 -11.48
N ARG A 27 8.82 -15.33 -10.74
CA ARG A 27 10.05 -15.92 -10.16
C ARG A 27 11.05 -16.42 -11.20
N ALA A 28 10.56 -16.89 -12.34
CA ALA A 28 11.39 -17.43 -13.42
C ALA A 28 11.81 -16.37 -14.45
N GLY A 29 11.39 -15.11 -14.30
CA GLY A 29 11.61 -14.05 -15.30
C GLY A 29 10.88 -14.29 -16.62
N ILE A 30 9.81 -15.09 -16.61
CA ILE A 30 9.04 -15.45 -17.81
C ILE A 30 7.87 -14.46 -17.95
N THR A 31 7.78 -13.79 -19.09
CA THR A 31 6.62 -12.94 -19.41
C THR A 31 5.48 -13.80 -19.93
N LEU A 32 4.38 -13.88 -19.16
CA LEU A 32 3.17 -14.55 -19.62
C LEU A 32 2.42 -13.68 -20.62
N ARG A 33 2.17 -14.24 -21.81
CA ARG A 33 1.23 -13.65 -22.78
C ARG A 33 -0.16 -14.15 -22.48
N CYS A 34 -1.00 -13.27 -21.96
CA CYS A 34 -2.40 -13.57 -21.75
C CYS A 34 -3.19 -13.27 -23.03
N THR A 35 -4.06 -14.19 -23.43
CA THR A 35 -4.82 -14.13 -24.69
C THR A 35 -6.12 -13.34 -24.59
N ASP A 36 -6.56 -12.97 -23.38
CA ASP A 36 -7.74 -12.13 -23.16
C ASP A 36 -7.35 -10.66 -23.01
N ALA A 37 -7.83 -9.82 -23.94
CA ALA A 37 -7.58 -8.39 -23.96
C ALA A 37 -8.16 -7.67 -22.72
N ASN A 38 -9.28 -8.15 -22.18
CA ASN A 38 -9.92 -7.56 -21.00
C ASN A 38 -9.12 -7.84 -19.73
N GLU A 39 -8.63 -9.07 -19.57
CA GLU A 39 -7.75 -9.41 -18.45
C GLU A 39 -6.44 -8.62 -18.51
N GLN A 40 -5.88 -8.43 -19.71
CA GLN A 40 -4.66 -7.65 -19.88
C GLN A 40 -4.86 -6.19 -19.50
N GLN A 41 -6.00 -5.60 -19.86
CA GLN A 41 -6.34 -4.24 -19.46
C GLN A 41 -6.51 -4.13 -17.94
N ASN A 42 -7.19 -5.08 -17.31
CA ASN A 42 -7.37 -5.09 -15.85
C ASN A 42 -6.04 -5.24 -15.10
N ARG A 43 -5.13 -6.08 -15.60
CA ARG A 43 -3.78 -6.21 -15.04
C ARG A 43 -2.99 -4.90 -15.13
N ARG A 44 -3.03 -4.22 -16.29
CA ARG A 44 -2.37 -2.91 -16.47
C ARG A 44 -2.91 -1.88 -15.49
N LYS A 45 -4.24 -1.77 -15.37
CA LYS A 45 -4.88 -0.86 -14.39
C LYS A 45 -4.42 -1.16 -12.96
N ARG A 46 -4.41 -2.44 -12.55
CA ARG A 46 -3.93 -2.82 -11.21
C ARG A 46 -2.46 -2.46 -11.00
N ALA A 47 -1.61 -2.65 -12.01
CA ALA A 47 -0.20 -2.26 -11.94
C ALA A 47 -0.04 -0.75 -11.70
N GLU A 48 -0.79 0.09 -12.42
CA GLU A 48 -0.79 1.54 -12.21
C GLU A 48 -1.21 1.93 -10.79
N LEU A 49 -2.19 1.21 -10.19
CA LEU A 49 -2.57 1.44 -8.80
C LEU A 49 -1.46 1.05 -7.81
N TYR A 50 -0.80 -0.10 -8.02
CA TYR A 50 0.33 -0.51 -7.19
C TYR A 50 1.46 0.52 -7.24
N ASP A 51 1.81 0.99 -8.44
CA ASP A 51 2.87 2.00 -8.63
C ASP A 51 2.52 3.33 -7.95
N ALA A 52 1.26 3.76 -8.05
CA ALA A 52 0.79 4.98 -7.40
C ALA A 52 0.84 4.89 -5.87
N VAL A 53 0.39 3.77 -5.30
CA VAL A 53 0.43 3.57 -3.85
C VAL A 53 1.88 3.45 -3.37
N GLU A 54 2.74 2.74 -4.08
CA GLU A 54 4.16 2.62 -3.75
C GLU A 54 4.88 3.99 -3.75
N ALA A 55 4.61 4.82 -4.76
CA ALA A 55 5.11 6.20 -4.80
C ALA A 55 4.62 7.03 -3.60
N ALA A 56 3.35 6.86 -3.20
CA ALA A 56 2.81 7.51 -2.02
C ALA A 56 3.47 7.01 -0.72
N VAL A 57 3.75 5.70 -0.59
CA VAL A 57 4.48 5.15 0.56
C VAL A 57 5.85 5.78 0.66
N ALA A 58 6.60 5.81 -0.44
CA ALA A 58 7.93 6.42 -0.48
C ALA A 58 7.89 7.91 -0.08
N TRP A 59 6.93 8.66 -0.62
CA TRP A 59 6.77 10.08 -0.33
C TRP A 59 6.43 10.35 1.15
N TYR A 60 5.44 9.64 1.70
CA TYR A 60 5.05 9.80 3.09
C TYR A 60 6.15 9.35 4.06
N HIS A 61 6.92 8.32 3.70
CA HIS A 61 8.04 7.84 4.49
C HIS A 61 9.17 8.87 4.55
N ASP A 62 9.62 9.37 3.39
CA ASP A 62 10.63 10.44 3.34
C ASP A 62 10.18 11.65 4.16
N ARG A 63 8.91 12.04 4.03
CA ARG A 63 8.34 13.14 4.82
C ARG A 63 8.40 12.89 6.33
N LEU A 64 8.12 11.68 6.80
CA LEU A 64 8.24 11.37 8.23
C LEU A 64 9.69 11.50 8.71
N LEU A 65 10.66 11.09 7.88
CA LEU A 65 12.07 11.14 8.22
C LEU A 65 12.62 12.58 8.23
N SER A 66 12.35 13.36 7.19
CA SER A 66 13.04 14.63 6.91
C SER A 66 12.16 15.87 7.04
N GLY A 67 10.83 15.72 6.98
CA GLY A 67 9.87 16.82 7.01
C GLY A 67 9.97 17.64 8.31
N SER A 68 10.02 18.96 8.17
CA SER A 68 10.00 19.91 9.29
C SER A 68 8.66 19.86 10.03
N ASP A 69 7.57 19.59 9.30
CA ASP A 69 6.20 19.41 9.79
C ASP A 69 5.98 18.07 10.53
N ALA A 70 6.89 17.10 10.41
CA ALA A 70 6.76 15.77 11.01
C ALA A 70 7.36 15.65 12.43
N GLY A 71 7.81 16.75 13.04
CA GLY A 71 8.45 16.75 14.35
C GLY A 71 7.59 16.16 15.48
N GLU A 72 6.30 16.49 15.51
CA GLU A 72 5.34 15.94 16.48
C GLU A 72 5.08 14.46 16.26
N ALA A 73 4.94 14.04 15.01
CA ALA A 73 4.76 12.64 14.64
C ALA A 73 5.95 11.78 15.11
N ARG A 74 7.18 12.25 14.87
CA ARG A 74 8.40 11.58 15.36
C ARG A 74 8.47 11.54 16.89
N ARG A 75 8.09 12.61 17.60
CA ARG A 75 8.01 12.62 19.08
C ARG A 75 7.00 11.61 19.59
N TYR A 76 5.83 11.55 18.96
CA TYR A 76 4.77 10.62 19.33
C TYR A 76 5.25 9.17 19.18
N LEU A 77 5.87 8.81 18.04
CA LEU A 77 6.42 7.47 17.82
C LEU A 77 7.44 7.07 18.91
N ARG A 78 8.39 7.96 19.22
CA ARG A 78 9.36 7.72 20.31
C ARG A 78 8.70 7.51 21.67
N SER A 79 7.68 8.31 22.01
CA SER A 79 6.92 8.12 23.26
C SER A 79 6.15 6.79 23.32
N ARG A 80 5.98 6.12 22.17
CA ARG A 80 5.33 4.82 22.02
C ARG A 80 6.32 3.67 21.88
N GLY A 81 7.62 3.94 22.01
CA GLY A 81 8.68 2.94 21.96
C GLY A 81 9.16 2.58 20.56
N PHE A 82 8.74 3.31 19.53
CA PHE A 82 9.24 3.12 18.16
C PHE A 82 10.51 3.94 17.96
N ASP A 83 11.57 3.29 17.52
CA ASP A 83 12.82 3.95 17.15
C ASP A 83 12.90 4.24 15.65
N GLY A 84 14.07 4.71 15.19
CA GLY A 84 14.28 5.03 13.78
C GLY A 84 14.36 3.78 12.89
N ASP A 85 14.77 2.65 13.43
CA ASP A 85 14.91 1.40 12.69
C ASP A 85 13.54 0.76 12.49
N ASP A 86 12.67 0.80 13.49
CA ASP A 86 11.26 0.43 13.35
C ASP A 86 10.57 1.25 12.26
N VAL A 87 10.77 2.58 12.27
CA VAL A 87 10.17 3.49 11.29
C VAL A 87 10.58 3.11 9.87
N ARG A 88 11.83 2.73 9.66
CA ARG A 88 12.35 2.30 8.35
C ARG A 88 11.89 0.91 7.98
N ALA A 89 11.96 -0.05 8.90
CA ALA A 89 11.56 -1.44 8.68
C ALA A 89 10.09 -1.54 8.23
N TYR A 90 9.21 -0.79 8.89
CA TYR A 90 7.78 -0.75 8.60
C TYR A 90 7.37 0.34 7.61
N ARG A 91 8.33 1.11 7.09
CA ARG A 91 8.12 2.23 6.15
C ARG A 91 7.04 3.20 6.63
N LEU A 92 7.01 3.50 7.94
CA LEU A 92 6.03 4.40 8.52
C LEU A 92 6.10 5.78 7.86
N GLY A 93 4.96 6.44 7.72
CA GLY A 93 4.85 7.71 7.00
C GLY A 93 4.15 8.82 7.77
N TRP A 94 4.20 10.04 7.23
CA TRP A 94 3.52 11.21 7.78
C TRP A 94 2.69 11.91 6.73
N ALA A 95 1.37 11.92 6.91
CA ALA A 95 0.46 12.78 6.16
C ALA A 95 0.33 14.14 6.86
N PRO A 96 0.75 15.24 6.22
CA PRO A 96 0.65 16.57 6.81
C PRO A 96 -0.82 17.00 6.92
N ASP A 97 -1.11 17.97 7.78
CA ASP A 97 -2.46 18.54 7.86
C ASP A 97 -2.67 19.60 6.78
N ALA A 98 -2.76 19.13 5.54
CA ALA A 98 -2.99 19.93 4.36
C ALA A 98 -3.86 19.16 3.36
N TRP A 99 -4.54 19.86 2.47
CA TRP A 99 -5.60 19.26 1.67
C TRP A 99 -5.12 18.53 0.42
N ASP A 100 -3.95 18.84 -0.14
CA ASP A 100 -3.57 18.41 -1.49
C ASP A 100 -2.06 18.23 -1.67
N THR A 101 -1.33 17.97 -0.59
CA THR A 101 0.14 17.88 -0.61
C THR A 101 0.65 16.67 -1.37
N LEU A 102 0.04 15.50 -1.18
CA LEU A 102 0.39 14.29 -1.93
C LEU A 102 -0.02 14.47 -3.39
N ALA A 103 -1.25 14.94 -3.64
CA ALA A 103 -1.76 15.21 -4.98
C ALA A 103 -0.81 16.12 -5.78
N LYS A 104 -0.35 17.24 -5.19
CA LYS A 104 0.61 18.16 -5.80
C LYS A 104 1.99 17.53 -6.02
N ALA A 105 2.43 16.68 -5.10
CA ALA A 105 3.76 16.06 -5.17
C ALA A 105 3.83 15.00 -6.27
N LEU A 106 2.83 14.10 -6.33
CA LEU A 106 2.84 12.97 -7.27
C LEU A 106 2.22 13.31 -8.63
N LYS A 107 1.35 14.34 -8.70
CA LYS A 107 0.67 14.77 -9.93
C LYS A 107 -0.01 13.62 -10.67
N LEU A 108 -0.64 12.73 -9.91
CA LEU A 108 -1.34 11.57 -10.45
C LEU A 108 -2.57 12.02 -11.26
N PRO A 109 -2.96 11.28 -12.31
CA PRO A 109 -4.26 11.46 -12.95
C PRO A 109 -5.39 11.31 -11.94
N ASP A 110 -6.47 12.10 -12.10
CA ASP A 110 -7.64 12.07 -11.21
C ASP A 110 -8.15 10.65 -10.95
N GLN A 111 -8.29 9.86 -12.02
CA GLN A 111 -8.78 8.49 -11.94
C GLN A 111 -7.87 7.61 -11.09
N ILE A 112 -6.55 7.72 -11.25
CA ILE A 112 -5.57 6.91 -10.50
C ILE A 112 -5.56 7.32 -9.03
N LEU A 113 -5.60 8.62 -8.73
CA LEU A 113 -5.67 9.13 -7.35
C LEU A 113 -6.89 8.56 -6.61
N VAL A 114 -8.05 8.58 -7.27
CA VAL A 114 -9.33 8.09 -6.70
C VAL A 114 -9.32 6.58 -6.58
N ASP A 115 -8.98 5.86 -7.65
CA ASP A 115 -9.05 4.39 -7.68
C ASP A 115 -8.02 3.75 -6.75
N ALA A 116 -6.85 4.38 -6.55
CA ALA A 116 -5.86 3.94 -5.57
C ALA A 116 -6.27 4.26 -4.11
N GLY A 117 -7.35 5.03 -3.90
CA GLY A 117 -7.79 5.47 -2.58
C GLY A 117 -6.84 6.47 -1.92
N LEU A 118 -5.99 7.14 -2.70
CA LEU A 118 -5.02 8.14 -2.23
C LEU A 118 -5.66 9.52 -2.04
N GLY A 119 -6.77 9.77 -2.73
CA GLY A 119 -7.52 11.02 -2.64
C GLY A 119 -8.90 10.94 -3.25
N PHE A 120 -9.54 12.10 -3.37
CA PHE A 120 -10.84 12.28 -4.01
C PHE A 120 -10.92 13.64 -4.71
N LEU A 121 -11.87 13.80 -5.62
CA LEU A 121 -12.20 15.10 -6.18
C LEU A 121 -13.25 15.78 -5.31
N ASN A 122 -12.99 17.01 -4.89
CA ASN A 122 -13.98 17.80 -4.15
C ASN A 122 -15.06 18.39 -5.10
N ARG A 123 -16.02 19.14 -4.54
CA ARG A 123 -17.13 19.74 -5.31
C ARG A 123 -16.69 20.69 -6.43
N ASN A 124 -15.46 21.20 -6.37
CA ASN A 124 -14.87 22.09 -7.38
C ASN A 124 -13.94 21.33 -8.33
N HIS A 125 -14.04 20.00 -8.40
CA HIS A 125 -13.17 19.11 -9.19
C HIS A 125 -11.68 19.26 -8.90
N ARG A 126 -11.33 19.60 -7.64
CA ARG A 126 -9.92 19.65 -7.21
C ARG A 126 -9.55 18.39 -6.45
N GLN A 127 -8.40 17.82 -6.80
CA GLN A 127 -7.79 16.72 -6.06
C GLN A 127 -7.59 17.08 -4.59
N THR A 128 -7.94 16.16 -3.70
CA THR A 128 -7.85 16.30 -2.25
C THR A 128 -7.34 14.99 -1.65
N ASP A 129 -6.34 15.07 -0.77
CA ASP A 129 -5.69 13.94 -0.13
C ASP A 129 -6.65 13.19 0.82
N ALA A 130 -6.60 11.85 0.80
CA ALA A 130 -7.44 11.01 1.65
C ALA A 130 -6.99 11.07 3.13
N PHE A 131 -5.71 11.31 3.39
CA PHE A 131 -5.13 11.35 4.74
C PHE A 131 -4.56 12.74 5.04
N ARG A 132 -4.88 13.26 6.22
CA ARG A 132 -4.43 14.56 6.71
C ARG A 132 -4.13 14.49 8.20
N GLY A 133 -3.01 15.08 8.63
CA GLY A 133 -2.58 15.15 10.03
C GLY A 133 -2.42 13.79 10.70
N ARG A 134 -1.90 12.79 9.97
CA ARG A 134 -1.89 11.37 10.41
C ARG A 134 -0.52 10.73 10.28
N LEU A 135 -0.14 9.96 11.29
CA LEU A 135 0.86 8.92 11.16
C LEU A 135 0.30 7.80 10.29
N LEU A 136 1.03 7.41 9.26
CA LEU A 136 0.63 6.41 8.29
C LEU A 136 1.39 5.11 8.50
N PHE A 137 0.63 4.01 8.41
CA PHE A 137 1.07 2.63 8.47
C PHE A 137 0.75 2.02 7.11
N PRO A 138 1.73 1.89 6.20
CA PRO A 138 1.48 1.32 4.89
C PRO A 138 1.09 -0.15 5.02
N ILE A 139 0.08 -0.55 4.25
CA ILE A 139 -0.45 -1.91 4.25
C ILE A 139 0.11 -2.61 3.01
N PHE A 140 0.69 -3.79 3.19
CA PHE A 140 1.26 -4.59 2.12
C PHE A 140 0.51 -5.90 1.93
N ASP A 141 0.51 -6.44 0.70
CA ASP A 141 0.17 -7.85 0.49
C ASP A 141 1.30 -8.78 0.96
N VAL A 142 1.08 -10.08 0.85
CA VAL A 142 2.05 -11.12 1.23
C VAL A 142 3.35 -11.09 0.41
N GLU A 143 3.36 -10.39 -0.73
CA GLU A 143 4.55 -10.18 -1.56
C GLU A 143 5.27 -8.87 -1.25
N GLY A 144 4.73 -8.05 -0.35
CA GLY A 144 5.31 -6.75 0.01
C GLY A 144 4.90 -5.62 -0.94
N ARG A 145 3.89 -5.81 -1.82
CA ARG A 145 3.36 -4.71 -2.65
C ARG A 145 2.43 -3.84 -1.83
N ALA A 146 2.59 -2.52 -1.93
CA ALA A 146 1.78 -1.57 -1.20
C ALA A 146 0.33 -1.56 -1.71
N LEU A 147 -0.63 -1.70 -0.78
CA LEU A 147 -2.07 -1.77 -1.06
C LEU A 147 -2.82 -0.51 -0.65
N GLY A 148 -2.33 0.18 0.37
CA GLY A 148 -2.96 1.35 0.94
C GLY A 148 -2.38 1.69 2.30
N PHE A 149 -3.17 2.36 3.15
CA PHE A 149 -2.69 2.87 4.43
C PHE A 149 -3.72 2.68 5.54
N GLY A 150 -3.21 2.42 6.74
CA GLY A 150 -3.86 2.78 7.99
C GLY A 150 -3.30 4.12 8.47
N GLY A 151 -4.14 5.00 9.01
CA GLY A 151 -3.77 6.35 9.42
C GLY A 151 -4.25 6.68 10.82
N ARG A 152 -3.32 6.95 11.73
CA ARG A 152 -3.59 7.32 13.12
C ARG A 152 -3.44 8.82 13.31
N ILE A 153 -4.47 9.47 13.85
CA ILE A 153 -4.40 10.89 14.19
C ILE A 153 -3.57 11.10 15.47
N LEU A 154 -2.81 12.19 15.53
CA LEU A 154 -2.11 12.57 16.76
C LEU A 154 -3.10 13.02 17.85
N PRO A 155 -2.76 12.88 19.14
CA PRO A 155 -3.59 13.42 20.21
C PRO A 155 -3.88 14.91 19.99
N GLY A 156 -5.15 15.33 20.17
CA GLY A 156 -5.59 16.70 19.94
C GLY A 156 -5.96 17.04 18.48
N GLY A 157 -5.77 16.12 17.53
CA GLY A 157 -6.23 16.30 16.15
C GLY A 157 -7.74 16.02 15.99
N ASP A 158 -8.31 16.54 14.89
CA ASP A 158 -9.73 16.40 14.57
C ASP A 158 -10.06 15.17 13.70
N GLY A 159 -11.13 14.46 14.07
CA GLY A 159 -11.64 13.28 13.38
C GLY A 159 -11.29 11.93 14.03
N PRO A 160 -11.55 10.81 13.34
CA PRO A 160 -11.47 9.48 13.95
C PRO A 160 -10.03 9.10 14.29
N LYS A 161 -9.84 8.41 15.43
CA LYS A 161 -8.54 7.96 15.93
C LYS A 161 -7.75 7.18 14.87
N TYR A 162 -8.43 6.29 14.15
CA TYR A 162 -7.89 5.50 13.04
C TYR A 162 -8.77 5.65 11.80
N LYS A 163 -8.14 5.73 10.64
CA LYS A 163 -8.78 5.71 9.31
C LYS A 163 -8.00 4.75 8.44
N ASN A 164 -8.66 3.87 7.71
CA ASN A 164 -8.01 3.04 6.70
C ASN A 164 -8.36 3.56 5.30
N SER A 165 -7.55 3.19 4.31
CA SER A 165 -7.93 3.29 2.90
C SER A 165 -9.29 2.64 2.66
N ALA A 166 -10.05 3.19 1.72
CA ALA A 166 -11.27 2.55 1.23
C ALA A 166 -10.93 1.29 0.42
N GLU A 167 -11.89 0.36 0.35
CA GLU A 167 -11.79 -0.83 -0.52
C GLU A 167 -11.61 -0.41 -1.98
N ASN A 168 -10.74 -1.11 -2.71
CA ASN A 168 -10.51 -0.87 -4.14
C ASN A 168 -10.04 -2.16 -4.85
N ALA A 169 -9.61 -2.05 -6.11
CA ALA A 169 -9.21 -3.20 -6.92
C ALA A 169 -7.94 -3.94 -6.43
N ILE A 170 -7.13 -3.32 -5.56
CA ILE A 170 -5.90 -3.89 -5.01
C ILE A 170 -5.94 -4.10 -3.49
N TYR A 171 -6.87 -3.45 -2.78
CA TYR A 171 -6.98 -3.52 -1.33
C TYR A 171 -8.35 -4.02 -0.88
N ASN A 172 -8.32 -5.15 -0.14
CA ASN A 172 -9.48 -5.70 0.54
C ASN A 172 -9.18 -5.98 2.02
N LYS A 173 -9.77 -5.20 2.92
CA LYS A 173 -9.49 -5.21 4.36
C LYS A 173 -9.76 -6.57 5.00
N SER A 174 -10.77 -7.30 4.53
CA SER A 174 -11.12 -8.62 5.07
C SER A 174 -10.15 -9.72 4.64
N LYS A 175 -9.32 -9.47 3.62
CA LYS A 175 -8.36 -10.44 3.06
C LYS A 175 -6.91 -10.11 3.38
N VAL A 176 -6.64 -8.99 4.04
CA VAL A 176 -5.29 -8.50 4.30
C VAL A 176 -5.00 -8.54 5.79
N LEU A 177 -3.90 -9.21 6.15
CA LEU A 177 -3.36 -9.22 7.51
C LEU A 177 -2.10 -8.33 7.55
N TYR A 178 -2.16 -7.25 8.34
CA TYR A 178 -1.04 -6.33 8.47
C TYR A 178 0.21 -7.05 8.98
N GLY A 179 1.32 -6.82 8.29
CA GLY A 179 2.64 -7.32 8.65
C GLY A 179 2.92 -8.79 8.31
N LEU A 180 1.98 -9.46 7.63
CA LEU A 180 2.20 -10.82 7.14
C LEU A 180 3.37 -10.90 6.16
N ASN A 181 3.65 -9.85 5.39
CA ASN A 181 4.80 -9.76 4.49
C ASN A 181 6.15 -9.87 5.22
N TRP A 182 6.25 -9.28 6.42
CA TRP A 182 7.46 -9.38 7.25
C TRP A 182 7.54 -10.70 8.00
N ALA A 183 6.41 -11.23 8.48
CA ALA A 183 6.36 -12.42 9.31
C ALA A 183 6.32 -13.76 8.54
N LYS A 184 6.04 -13.75 7.23
CA LYS A 184 5.79 -14.98 6.45
C LYS A 184 6.91 -16.03 6.59
N ALA A 185 8.17 -15.61 6.52
CA ALA A 185 9.30 -16.53 6.58
C ALA A 185 9.41 -17.22 7.95
N GLU A 186 9.21 -16.47 9.02
CA GLU A 186 9.28 -16.97 10.39
C GLU A 186 8.11 -17.91 10.71
N ILE A 187 6.90 -17.57 10.27
CA ILE A 187 5.70 -18.41 10.47
C ILE A 187 5.84 -19.77 9.76
N VAL A 188 6.45 -19.81 8.58
CA VAL A 188 6.62 -21.06 7.81
C VAL A 188 7.69 -21.98 8.43
N GLN A 189 8.61 -21.44 9.23
CA GLN A 189 9.67 -22.20 9.88
C GLN A 189 9.30 -22.71 11.28
N ALA A 190 8.21 -22.22 11.87
CA ALA A 190 7.67 -22.64 13.16
C ALA A 190 6.79 -23.90 13.06
#